data_AF-K9DX15-F1
#
_entry.id   AF-K9DX15-F1
#
_cell.length_a   1.000
_cell.length_b   1.000
_cell.length_c   1.000
_cell.angle_alpha   90.00
_cell.angle_beta   90.00
_cell.angle_gamma   90.00
#
_symmetry.space_group_name_H-M   'P 1'
#
loop_
_entity.id
_entity.type
_entity.pdbx_description
1 polymer ?
#
loop_
_entity_poly.entity_id
_entity_poly.type
_entity_poly.pdbx_seq_one_letter_code
_entity_poly.pdbx_strand_id
1 'polypeptide(L)'
;MTTASNTPLPRPFTLNDINVGSKLYAVLVQHAASHPGKSIFYGDLLDRARTMFHEDAEVQRAVPVGIGMKLLFVQVFCNENGYPNLACLAVNRLRRIPGGGFPGDWEQQMREVAVFDWSAAQPVLDAYVSGSIKAATPLVPRKEKAARDLLFAHYRENRDAYKDFDQDDKEEMVSLLMEGFDVDIALRMVLDANAALA
;
A
#
# COMPACT_ATOMS: atom_id res chain seq x y z
N MET A 1 23.25 -18.01 4.56
CA MET A 1 23.33 -16.73 3.83
C MET A 1 22.40 -16.85 2.64
N THR A 2 21.12 -16.53 2.84
CA THR A 2 20.11 -16.59 1.78
C THR A 2 20.16 -15.23 1.08
N THR A 3 20.58 -15.21 -0.17
CA THR A 3 20.58 -14.02 -1.02
C THR A 3 19.18 -13.46 -1.08
N ALA A 4 19.01 -12.21 -0.65
CA ALA A 4 17.77 -11.46 -0.81
C ALA A 4 17.36 -11.54 -2.29
N SER A 5 16.19 -12.12 -2.55
CA SER A 5 15.60 -12.11 -3.89
C SER A 5 15.28 -10.65 -4.22
N ASN A 6 16.18 -10.00 -4.96
CA ASN A 6 16.05 -8.62 -5.39
C ASN A 6 15.02 -8.55 -6.51
N THR A 7 13.75 -8.81 -6.17
CA THR A 7 12.63 -8.64 -7.09
C THR A 7 12.54 -7.14 -7.36
N PRO A 8 12.71 -6.69 -8.62
CA PRO A 8 12.62 -5.28 -8.93
C PRO A 8 11.25 -4.73 -8.50
N LEU A 9 11.24 -3.56 -7.86
CA LEU A 9 9.97 -2.88 -7.57
C LEU A 9 9.22 -2.63 -8.89
N PRO A 10 7.89 -2.82 -8.92
CA PRO A 10 7.09 -2.54 -10.12
C PRO A 10 7.15 -1.05 -10.51
N ARG A 11 7.36 -0.17 -9.52
CA ARG A 11 7.68 1.25 -9.67
C ARG A 11 8.38 1.76 -8.40
N PRO A 12 9.07 2.92 -8.45
CA PRO A 12 9.53 3.61 -7.25
C PRO A 12 8.36 3.93 -6.30
N PHE A 13 8.60 3.89 -4.99
CA PHE A 13 7.62 4.35 -4.00
C PHE A 13 7.40 5.86 -4.11
N THR A 14 6.15 6.27 -3.99
CA THR A 14 5.80 7.68 -3.87
C THR A 14 5.80 8.10 -2.40
N LEU A 15 5.70 9.42 -2.16
CA LEU A 15 5.54 9.92 -0.80
C LEU A 15 4.29 9.35 -0.14
N ASN A 16 3.21 9.14 -0.90
CA ASN A 16 1.98 8.56 -0.39
C ASN A 16 2.16 7.08 0.00
N ASP A 17 2.88 6.29 -0.81
CA ASP A 17 3.17 4.89 -0.46
C ASP A 17 3.97 4.78 0.84
N ILE A 18 4.98 5.64 1.00
CA ILE A 18 5.82 5.67 2.19
C ILE A 18 5.01 6.15 3.39
N ASN A 19 4.28 7.27 3.22
CA ASN A 19 3.51 7.88 4.29
C ASN A 19 2.44 6.91 4.77
N VAL A 20 1.55 6.43 3.90
CA VAL A 20 0.47 5.52 4.30
C VAL A 20 1.03 4.15 4.70
N GLY A 21 2.02 3.61 3.98
CA GLY A 21 2.67 2.33 4.31
C GLY A 21 3.24 2.30 5.73
N SER A 22 3.89 3.37 6.19
CA SER A 22 4.36 3.47 7.59
C SER A 22 3.22 3.48 8.62
N LYS A 23 2.04 4.01 8.30
CA LYS A 23 0.85 3.94 9.18
C LYS A 23 0.25 2.54 9.18
N LEU A 24 0.20 1.89 8.00
CA LEU A 24 -0.23 0.50 7.90
C LEU A 24 0.67 -0.42 8.72
N TYR A 25 2.00 -0.19 8.70
CA TYR A 25 2.93 -0.89 9.60
C TYR A 25 2.49 -0.79 11.06
N ALA A 26 2.21 0.42 11.56
CA ALA A 26 1.84 0.62 12.96
C ALA A 26 0.54 -0.14 13.33
N VAL A 27 -0.45 -0.12 12.43
CA VAL A 27 -1.70 -0.88 12.60
C VAL A 27 -1.46 -2.39 12.55
N LEU A 28 -0.58 -2.85 11.67
CA LEU A 28 -0.24 -4.27 11.54
C LEU A 28 0.52 -4.78 12.76
N VAL A 29 1.45 -4.00 13.31
CA VAL A 29 2.14 -4.32 14.59
C VAL A 29 1.12 -4.44 15.72
N GLN A 30 0.20 -3.47 15.84
CA GLN A 30 -0.86 -3.53 16.84
C GLN A 30 -1.77 -4.76 16.64
N HIS A 31 -2.08 -5.10 15.37
CA HIS A 31 -2.86 -6.28 15.04
C HIS A 31 -2.14 -7.57 15.43
N ALA A 32 -0.85 -7.70 15.09
CA ALA A 32 -0.02 -8.86 15.44
C ALA A 32 0.01 -9.10 16.95
N ALA A 33 0.16 -8.03 17.74
CA ALA A 33 0.18 -8.10 19.20
C ALA A 33 -1.19 -8.49 19.80
N SER A 34 -2.29 -7.96 19.24
CA SER A 34 -3.63 -8.15 19.80
C SER A 34 -4.33 -9.41 19.29
N HIS A 35 -3.95 -9.91 18.12
CA HIS A 35 -4.56 -11.05 17.43
C HIS A 35 -3.46 -11.95 16.83
N PRO A 36 -2.60 -12.57 17.65
CA PRO A 36 -1.46 -13.34 17.17
C PRO A 36 -1.90 -14.46 16.23
N GLY A 37 -1.25 -14.55 15.07
CA GLY A 37 -1.53 -15.55 14.04
C GLY A 37 -2.88 -15.36 13.33
N LYS A 38 -3.48 -14.15 13.37
CA LYS A 38 -4.69 -13.81 12.62
C LYS A 38 -4.40 -12.79 11.52
N SER A 39 -5.13 -12.93 10.42
CA SER A 39 -5.12 -12.00 9.30
C SER A 39 -6.13 -10.87 9.51
N ILE A 40 -5.95 -9.78 8.78
CA ILE A 40 -6.85 -8.64 8.67
C ILE A 40 -7.19 -8.38 7.20
N PHE A 41 -8.44 -8.05 6.91
CA PHE A 41 -8.84 -7.71 5.54
C PHE A 41 -8.39 -6.30 5.16
N TYR A 42 -8.09 -6.05 3.88
CA TYR A 42 -7.64 -4.74 3.40
C TYR A 42 -8.53 -3.57 3.83
N GLY A 43 -9.86 -3.71 3.69
CA GLY A 43 -10.81 -2.69 4.15
C GLY A 43 -10.70 -2.44 5.66
N ASP A 44 -10.69 -3.51 6.46
CA ASP A 44 -10.62 -3.40 7.93
C ASP A 44 -9.27 -2.81 8.39
N LEU A 45 -8.18 -3.09 7.65
CA LEU A 45 -6.86 -2.52 7.89
C LEU A 45 -6.87 -1.00 7.65
N LEU A 46 -7.47 -0.56 6.54
CA LEU A 46 -7.62 0.87 6.24
C LEU A 46 -8.54 1.56 7.25
N ASP A 47 -9.64 0.94 7.66
CA ASP A 47 -10.55 1.51 8.67
C ASP A 47 -9.86 1.70 10.03
N ARG A 48 -9.04 0.73 10.44
CA ARG A 48 -8.20 0.87 11.64
C ARG A 48 -7.16 1.97 11.49
N ALA A 49 -6.52 2.07 10.31
CA ALA A 49 -5.58 3.15 10.04
C ALA A 49 -6.26 4.53 10.12
N ARG A 50 -7.44 4.68 9.52
CA ARG A 50 -8.23 5.92 9.59
C ARG A 50 -8.63 6.28 11.02
N THR A 51 -8.95 5.28 11.83
CA THR A 51 -9.28 5.48 13.24
C THR A 51 -8.04 5.94 14.04
N MET A 52 -6.90 5.29 13.83
CA MET A 52 -5.65 5.58 14.53
C MET A 52 -5.03 6.92 14.11
N PHE A 53 -5.17 7.29 12.83
CA PHE A 53 -4.57 8.46 12.21
C PHE A 53 -5.64 9.37 11.57
N HIS A 54 -6.62 9.77 12.36
CA HIS A 54 -7.81 10.49 11.88
C HIS A 54 -7.52 11.87 11.25
N GLU A 55 -6.40 12.50 11.59
CA GLU A 55 -6.00 13.80 11.03
C GLU A 55 -5.17 13.67 9.72
N ASP A 56 -4.75 12.46 9.36
CA ASP A 56 -3.92 12.22 8.17
C ASP A 56 -4.81 12.07 6.91
N ALA A 57 -4.86 13.12 6.10
CA ALA A 57 -5.67 13.17 4.88
C ALA A 57 -5.30 12.11 3.84
N GLU A 58 -4.06 11.63 3.79
CA GLU A 58 -3.66 10.56 2.88
C GLU A 58 -4.20 9.21 3.32
N VAL A 59 -4.17 8.94 4.63
CA VAL A 59 -4.80 7.75 5.21
C VAL A 59 -6.32 7.79 5.03
N GLN A 60 -6.95 8.96 5.19
CA GLN A 60 -8.40 9.09 4.98
C GLN A 60 -8.81 8.76 3.53
N ARG A 61 -8.00 9.15 2.54
CA ARG A 61 -8.28 8.88 1.11
C ARG A 61 -7.83 7.51 0.62
N ALA A 62 -6.96 6.81 1.33
CA ALA A 62 -6.46 5.51 0.90
C ALA A 62 -7.61 4.52 0.72
N VAL A 63 -7.62 3.81 -0.41
CA VAL A 63 -8.65 2.82 -0.78
C VAL A 63 -8.03 1.44 -0.98
N PRO A 64 -8.81 0.34 -0.91
CA PRO A 64 -8.30 -1.02 -1.07
C PRO A 64 -7.53 -1.25 -2.37
N VAL A 65 -7.95 -0.67 -3.49
CA VAL A 65 -7.25 -0.84 -4.78
C VAL A 65 -5.80 -0.33 -4.73
N GLY A 66 -5.53 0.78 -4.04
CA GLY A 66 -4.19 1.35 -3.87
C GLY A 66 -3.33 0.71 -2.79
N ILE A 67 -3.84 -0.28 -2.04
CA ILE A 67 -3.16 -0.78 -0.84
C ILE A 67 -1.89 -1.57 -1.14
N GLY A 68 -1.79 -2.16 -2.34
CA GLY A 68 -0.71 -3.07 -2.71
C GLY A 68 0.69 -2.47 -2.59
N MET A 69 0.90 -1.26 -3.13
CA MET A 69 2.19 -0.58 -3.05
C MET A 69 2.56 -0.14 -1.63
N LYS A 70 1.55 0.18 -0.81
CA LYS A 70 1.70 0.57 0.59
C LYS A 70 2.11 -0.63 1.45
N LEU A 71 1.57 -1.82 1.16
CA LEU A 71 2.00 -3.08 1.78
C LEU A 71 3.36 -3.55 1.24
N LEU A 72 3.66 -3.30 -0.04
CA LEU A 72 4.98 -3.59 -0.60
C LEU A 72 6.07 -2.77 0.09
N PHE A 73 5.80 -1.50 0.45
CA PHE A 73 6.71 -0.70 1.26
C PHE A 73 7.02 -1.38 2.61
N VAL A 74 6.00 -1.88 3.30
CA VAL A 74 6.16 -2.63 4.56
C VAL A 74 6.97 -3.92 4.34
N GLN A 75 6.66 -4.67 3.28
CA GLN A 75 7.38 -5.89 2.94
C GLN A 75 8.86 -5.63 2.67
N VAL A 76 9.19 -4.59 1.90
CA VAL A 76 10.58 -4.24 1.56
C VAL A 76 11.32 -3.81 2.82
N PHE A 77 10.71 -2.97 3.66
CA PHE A 77 11.26 -2.62 4.96
C PHE A 77 11.60 -3.85 5.81
N CYS A 78 10.64 -4.79 5.95
CA CYS A 78 10.88 -6.01 6.72
C CYS A 78 12.02 -6.84 6.12
N ASN A 79 12.03 -7.03 4.81
CA ASN A 79 13.05 -7.81 4.12
C ASN A 79 14.46 -7.22 4.25
N GLU A 80 14.62 -5.90 4.07
CA GLU A 80 15.92 -5.24 4.15
C GLU A 80 16.51 -5.26 5.58
N ASN A 81 15.66 -5.38 6.60
CA ASN A 81 16.07 -5.44 8.00
C ASN A 81 16.08 -6.86 8.57
N GLY A 82 15.80 -7.89 7.75
CA GLY A 82 15.76 -9.29 8.19
C GLY A 82 14.61 -9.61 9.15
N TYR A 83 13.53 -8.83 9.12
CA TYR A 83 12.33 -9.05 9.93
C TYR A 83 11.34 -9.97 9.21
N PRO A 84 10.50 -10.71 9.95
CA PRO A 84 9.36 -11.40 9.37
C PRO A 84 8.48 -10.45 8.56
N ASN A 85 7.96 -10.90 7.42
CA ASN A 85 7.20 -10.04 6.52
C ASN A 85 5.82 -9.69 7.13
N LEU A 86 5.71 -8.51 7.73
CA LEU A 86 4.51 -8.05 8.41
C LEU A 86 3.30 -7.91 7.47
N ALA A 87 3.53 -7.66 6.18
CA ALA A 87 2.48 -7.54 5.19
C ALA A 87 1.70 -8.85 4.97
N CYS A 88 2.22 -10.01 5.43
CA CYS A 88 1.53 -11.30 5.35
C CYS A 88 0.18 -11.33 6.07
N LEU A 89 -0.03 -10.46 7.06
CA LEU A 89 -1.28 -10.40 7.81
C LEU A 89 -2.43 -9.81 6.99
N ALA A 90 -2.14 -9.01 5.95
CA ALA A 90 -3.13 -8.30 5.17
C ALA A 90 -3.62 -9.15 4.00
N VAL A 91 -4.91 -9.50 4.00
CA VAL A 91 -5.49 -10.43 3.02
C VAL A 91 -6.71 -9.87 2.29
N ASN A 92 -6.95 -10.39 1.09
CA ASN A 92 -8.16 -10.10 0.32
C ASN A 92 -9.39 -10.73 1.00
N ARG A 93 -10.52 -10.01 1.03
CA ARG A 93 -11.75 -10.48 1.71
C ARG A 93 -12.38 -11.70 1.04
N LEU A 94 -12.39 -11.74 -0.29
CA LEU A 94 -13.01 -12.81 -1.07
C LEU A 94 -12.17 -14.09 -0.98
N ARG A 95 -10.86 -13.99 -1.25
CA ARG A 95 -9.97 -15.15 -1.33
C ARG A 95 -9.39 -15.59 0.02
N ARG A 96 -9.37 -14.70 1.01
CA ARG A 96 -8.76 -14.92 2.34
C ARG A 96 -7.28 -15.27 2.29
N ILE A 97 -6.60 -14.81 1.25
CA ILE A 97 -5.14 -14.89 1.07
C ILE A 97 -4.61 -13.51 0.69
N PRO A 98 -3.29 -13.26 0.83
CA PRO A 98 -2.67 -12.04 0.28
C PRO A 98 -2.88 -11.90 -1.24
N GLY A 99 -2.69 -10.68 -1.75
CA GLY A 99 -2.79 -10.38 -3.18
C GLY A 99 -1.79 -11.16 -4.02
N GLY A 100 -2.06 -11.31 -5.33
CA GLY A 100 -1.32 -12.23 -6.21
C GLY A 100 0.20 -11.98 -6.32
N GLY A 101 0.67 -10.77 -5.97
CA GLY A 101 2.09 -10.42 -5.95
C GLY A 101 2.83 -10.79 -4.65
N PHE A 102 2.16 -11.36 -3.66
CA PHE A 102 2.78 -11.68 -2.37
C PHE A 102 3.72 -12.91 -2.46
N PRO A 103 4.96 -12.83 -1.95
CA PRO A 103 5.92 -13.93 -2.09
C PRO A 103 5.86 -14.95 -0.94
N GLY A 104 6.06 -16.22 -1.30
CA GLY A 104 6.34 -17.31 -0.35
C GLY A 104 5.12 -17.83 0.41
N ASP A 105 5.39 -18.60 1.48
CA ASP A 105 4.36 -19.16 2.36
C ASP A 105 3.91 -18.12 3.40
N TRP A 106 2.77 -17.49 3.12
CA TRP A 106 2.21 -16.45 3.98
C TRP A 106 1.74 -16.99 5.34
N GLU A 107 1.27 -18.25 5.42
CA GLU A 107 0.84 -18.84 6.68
C GLU A 107 2.04 -19.09 7.61
N GLN A 108 3.18 -19.50 7.03
CA GLN A 108 4.44 -19.58 7.77
C GLN A 108 4.89 -18.20 8.24
N GLN A 109 4.91 -17.21 7.36
CA GLN A 109 5.30 -15.84 7.71
C GLN A 109 4.40 -15.26 8.82
N MET A 110 3.11 -15.57 8.82
CA MET A 110 2.20 -15.18 9.90
C MET A 110 2.59 -15.77 11.25
N ARG A 111 3.05 -17.03 11.29
CA ARG A 111 3.53 -17.65 12.53
C ARG A 111 4.80 -16.97 13.04
N GLU A 112 5.70 -16.59 12.13
CA GLU A 112 6.93 -15.86 12.46
C GLU A 112 6.63 -14.45 12.99
N VAL A 113 5.72 -13.72 12.32
CA VAL A 113 5.24 -12.40 12.76
C VAL A 113 4.60 -12.45 14.15
N ALA A 114 3.86 -13.53 14.46
CA ALA A 114 3.15 -13.67 15.73
C ALA A 114 4.05 -13.82 16.96
N VAL A 115 5.30 -14.28 16.77
CA VAL A 115 6.27 -14.49 17.87
C VAL A 115 7.40 -13.45 17.87
N PHE A 116 7.43 -12.56 16.89
CA PHE A 116 8.46 -11.54 16.75
C PHE A 116 8.22 -10.35 17.70
N ASP A 117 9.28 -9.85 18.32
CA ASP A 117 9.24 -8.64 19.15
C ASP A 117 9.41 -7.38 18.30
N TRP A 118 8.29 -6.68 18.09
CA TRP A 118 8.23 -5.45 17.29
C TRP A 118 8.71 -4.20 18.04
N SER A 119 8.96 -4.27 19.35
CA SER A 119 9.27 -3.08 20.17
C SER A 119 10.55 -2.36 19.73
N ALA A 120 11.54 -3.11 19.25
CA ALA A 120 12.81 -2.58 18.78
C ALA A 120 12.78 -2.10 17.31
N ALA A 121 11.72 -2.42 16.56
CA ALA A 121 11.65 -2.14 15.12
C ALA A 121 11.17 -0.72 14.79
N GLN A 122 10.48 -0.03 15.70
CA GLN A 122 9.94 1.32 15.43
C GLN A 122 11.03 2.36 15.13
N PRO A 123 12.12 2.49 15.91
CA PRO A 123 13.18 3.46 15.57
C PRO A 123 13.87 3.16 14.24
N VAL A 124 13.93 1.88 13.85
CA VAL A 124 14.49 1.44 12.56
C VAL A 124 13.57 1.84 11.42
N LEU A 125 12.25 1.70 11.59
CA LEU A 125 11.27 2.19 10.63
C LEU A 125 11.36 3.71 10.45
N ASP A 126 11.47 4.48 11.53
CA ASP A 126 11.54 5.94 11.44
C ASP A 126 12.76 6.40 10.61
N ALA A 127 13.91 5.76 10.82
CA ALA A 127 15.10 5.98 10.02
C ALA A 127 14.91 5.54 8.55
N TYR A 128 14.27 4.40 8.33
CA TYR A 128 13.98 3.87 6.99
C TYR A 128 13.04 4.79 6.20
N VAL A 129 11.98 5.29 6.83
CA VAL A 129 11.05 6.28 6.24
C VAL A 129 11.79 7.54 5.86
N SER A 130 12.64 8.08 6.74
CA SER A 130 13.44 9.28 6.44
C SER A 130 14.37 9.07 5.24
N GLY A 131 15.02 7.90 5.14
CA GLY A 131 15.84 7.53 3.99
C GLY A 131 15.01 7.39 2.70
N SER A 132 13.88 6.71 2.79
CA SER A 132 12.98 6.45 1.66
C SER A 132 12.40 7.75 1.08
N ILE A 133 12.01 8.70 1.93
CA ILE A 133 11.53 10.02 1.48
C ILE A 133 12.61 10.77 0.71
N LYS A 134 13.87 10.70 1.15
CA LYS A 134 15.00 11.34 0.46
C LYS A 134 15.31 10.67 -0.89
N ALA A 135 15.05 9.37 -1.01
CA ALA A 135 15.28 8.60 -2.23
C ALA A 135 14.08 8.61 -3.20
N ALA A 136 12.89 8.99 -2.72
CA ALA A 136 11.68 9.03 -3.54
C ALA A 136 11.85 9.98 -4.72
N THR A 137 11.40 9.56 -5.90
CA THR A 137 11.46 10.40 -7.11
C THR A 137 10.56 11.62 -6.92
N PRO A 138 11.08 12.86 -7.06
CA PRO A 138 10.26 14.05 -6.98
C PRO A 138 9.27 14.09 -8.14
N LEU A 139 7.98 14.00 -7.84
CA LEU A 139 6.89 14.27 -8.77
C LEU A 139 6.33 15.67 -8.49
N VAL A 140 5.77 16.32 -9.51
CA VAL A 140 5.12 17.62 -9.34
C VAL A 140 3.67 17.37 -8.90
N PRO A 141 3.33 17.64 -7.63
CA PRO A 141 2.00 17.31 -7.12
C PRO A 141 0.92 18.19 -7.74
N ARG A 142 -0.30 17.66 -7.79
CA ARG A 142 -1.50 18.39 -8.22
C ARG A 142 -2.46 18.55 -7.06
N LYS A 143 -3.19 19.67 -7.06
CA LYS A 143 -4.32 19.86 -6.15
C LYS A 143 -5.45 18.90 -6.53
N GLU A 144 -6.20 18.43 -5.54
CA GLU A 144 -7.30 17.47 -5.74
C GLU A 144 -8.29 17.92 -6.82
N LYS A 145 -8.72 19.18 -6.81
CA LYS A 145 -9.62 19.71 -7.83
C LYS A 145 -9.04 19.52 -9.25
N ALA A 146 -7.75 19.83 -9.44
CA ALA A 146 -7.09 19.69 -10.73
C ALA A 146 -6.95 18.21 -11.14
N ALA A 147 -6.70 17.31 -10.19
CA ALA A 147 -6.69 15.86 -10.43
C ALA A 147 -8.06 15.33 -10.86
N ARG A 148 -9.14 15.76 -10.19
CA ARG A 148 -10.53 15.39 -10.55
C ARG A 148 -10.93 15.95 -11.92
N ASP A 149 -10.59 17.20 -12.21
CA ASP A 149 -10.85 17.83 -13.52
C ASP A 149 -10.13 17.07 -14.65
N LEU A 150 -8.87 16.67 -14.42
CA LEU A 150 -8.07 15.88 -15.37
C LEU A 150 -8.65 14.48 -15.59
N LEU A 151 -8.99 13.77 -14.51
CA LEU A 151 -9.66 12.46 -14.60
C LEU A 151 -10.96 12.55 -15.39
N PHE A 152 -11.78 13.57 -15.12
CA PHE A 152 -13.05 13.76 -15.83
C PHE A 152 -12.85 14.04 -17.32
N ALA A 153 -11.87 14.87 -17.68
CA ALA A 153 -11.54 15.15 -19.08
C ALA A 153 -11.12 13.85 -19.80
N HIS A 154 -10.21 13.08 -19.21
CA HIS A 154 -9.74 11.82 -19.78
C HIS A 154 -10.86 10.78 -19.90
N TYR A 155 -11.70 10.63 -18.86
CA TYR A 155 -12.86 9.76 -18.88
C TYR A 155 -13.81 10.07 -20.06
N ARG A 156 -14.05 11.34 -20.36
CA ARG A 156 -14.96 11.73 -21.45
C ARG A 156 -14.49 11.23 -22.81
N GLU A 157 -13.18 11.16 -23.00
CA GLU A 157 -12.52 10.74 -24.24
C GLU A 157 -12.31 9.22 -24.30
N ASN A 158 -12.25 8.56 -23.13
CA ASN A 158 -11.84 7.14 -23.00
C ASN A 158 -12.86 6.28 -22.24
N ARG A 159 -14.16 6.57 -22.36
CA ARG A 159 -15.22 5.95 -21.53
C ARG A 159 -15.13 4.42 -21.40
N ASP A 160 -14.81 3.72 -22.48
CA ASP A 160 -14.73 2.26 -22.49
C ASP A 160 -13.64 1.71 -21.56
N ALA A 161 -12.55 2.46 -21.34
CA ALA A 161 -11.48 2.08 -20.42
C ALA A 161 -11.91 2.13 -18.95
N TYR A 162 -12.99 2.85 -18.64
CA TYR A 162 -13.51 3.06 -17.29
C TYR A 162 -14.83 2.31 -17.01
N LYS A 163 -15.29 1.46 -17.94
CA LYS A 163 -16.62 0.84 -17.86
C LYS A 163 -16.84 0.00 -16.59
N ASP A 164 -15.76 -0.58 -16.06
CA ASP A 164 -15.77 -1.44 -14.88
C ASP A 164 -15.30 -0.70 -13.61
N PHE A 165 -15.02 0.61 -13.71
CA PHE A 165 -14.51 1.38 -12.57
C PHE A 165 -15.61 1.66 -11.54
N ASP A 166 -15.34 1.32 -10.29
CA ASP A 166 -16.17 1.70 -9.17
C ASP A 166 -15.75 3.06 -8.56
N GLN A 167 -16.15 3.32 -7.32
CA GLN A 167 -15.77 4.56 -6.62
C GLN A 167 -14.34 4.51 -6.08
N ASP A 168 -13.87 3.36 -5.60
CA ASP A 168 -12.51 3.20 -5.07
C ASP A 168 -11.49 3.37 -6.19
N ASP A 169 -11.77 2.84 -7.39
CA ASP A 169 -10.92 3.05 -8.57
C ASP A 169 -10.74 4.53 -8.92
N LYS A 170 -11.82 5.31 -8.81
CA LYS A 170 -11.77 6.75 -9.09
C LYS A 170 -11.00 7.51 -8.03
N GLU A 171 -11.15 7.16 -6.76
CA GLU A 171 -10.41 7.81 -5.67
C GLU A 171 -8.91 7.46 -5.72
N GLU A 172 -8.54 6.24 -6.12
CA GLU A 172 -7.15 5.90 -6.38
C GLU A 172 -6.58 6.66 -7.59
N MET A 173 -7.32 6.75 -8.68
CA MET A 173 -6.93 7.58 -9.83
C MET A 173 -6.66 9.03 -9.40
N VAL A 174 -7.55 9.62 -8.59
CA VAL A 174 -7.37 10.98 -8.07
C VAL A 174 -6.11 11.07 -7.21
N SER A 175 -5.86 10.08 -6.34
CA SER A 175 -4.68 10.05 -5.47
C SER A 175 -3.38 10.00 -6.29
N LEU A 176 -3.29 9.13 -7.29
CA LEU A 176 -2.13 9.04 -8.18
C LEU A 176 -1.92 10.33 -9.00
N LEU A 177 -3.00 10.94 -9.49
CA LEU A 177 -2.91 12.21 -10.22
C LEU A 177 -2.46 13.37 -9.32
N MET A 178 -2.89 13.36 -8.05
CA MET A 178 -2.43 14.30 -7.02
C MET A 178 -0.95 14.12 -6.69
N GLU A 179 -0.45 12.89 -6.70
CA GLU A 179 0.99 12.60 -6.54
C GLU A 179 1.81 13.08 -7.73
N GLY A 180 1.19 13.33 -8.89
CA GLY A 180 1.84 13.92 -10.05
C GLY A 180 1.99 12.97 -11.25
N PHE A 181 1.44 11.76 -11.18
CA PHE A 181 1.46 10.83 -12.30
C PHE A 181 0.72 11.38 -13.53
N ASP A 182 1.16 10.94 -14.71
CA ASP A 182 0.39 11.10 -15.94
C ASP A 182 -0.90 10.27 -15.89
N VAL A 183 -1.97 10.73 -16.55
CA VAL A 183 -3.28 10.09 -16.47
C VAL A 183 -3.34 8.71 -17.10
N ASP A 184 -2.59 8.47 -18.19
CA ASP A 184 -2.53 7.14 -18.82
C ASP A 184 -1.71 6.17 -17.96
N ILE A 185 -0.67 6.68 -17.30
CA ILE A 185 0.14 5.91 -16.34
C ILE A 185 -0.72 5.54 -15.12
N ALA A 186 -1.44 6.50 -14.54
CA ALA A 186 -2.33 6.27 -13.40
C ALA A 186 -3.42 5.24 -13.75
N LEU A 187 -4.02 5.34 -14.94
CA LEU A 187 -5.02 4.39 -15.42
C LEU A 187 -4.45 2.96 -15.49
N ARG A 188 -3.25 2.81 -16.08
CA ARG A 188 -2.56 1.52 -16.12
C ARG A 188 -2.34 0.95 -14.71
N MET A 189 -1.89 1.78 -13.78
CA MET A 189 -1.61 1.37 -12.41
C MET A 189 -2.86 0.87 -11.68
N VAL A 190 -4.01 1.54 -11.83
CA VAL A 190 -5.27 1.11 -11.21
C VAL A 190 -5.75 -0.22 -11.81
N LEU A 191 -5.65 -0.37 -13.13
CA LEU A 191 -5.99 -1.62 -13.81
C LEU A 191 -5.12 -2.80 -13.34
N ASP A 192 -3.81 -2.58 -13.22
CA ASP A 192 -2.87 -3.59 -12.75
C ASP A 192 -3.12 -3.95 -11.27
N ALA A 193 -3.46 -2.95 -10.45
CA ALA A 193 -3.81 -3.16 -9.05
C ALA A 193 -5.10 -3.98 -8.89
N ASN A 194 -6.13 -3.70 -9.69
CA ASN A 194 -7.35 -4.50 -9.72
C ASN A 194 -7.08 -5.94 -10.17
N ALA A 195 -6.25 -6.13 -11.18
CA ALA A 195 -5.84 -7.46 -11.61
C ALA A 195 -5.12 -8.24 -10.50
N ALA A 196 -4.34 -7.57 -9.65
CA ALA A 196 -3.66 -8.19 -8.50
C ALA A 196 -4.61 -8.53 -7.33
N LEU A 197 -5.76 -7.87 -7.25
CA LEU A 197 -6.80 -8.09 -6.23
C LEU A 197 -7.87 -9.10 -6.63
N ALA A 198 -8.05 -9.35 -7.94
CA ALA A 198 -8.99 -10.32 -8.50
C ALA A 198 -8.57 -11.78 -8.26
#